data_AF-A0A2H0WYZ1-F1
#
_entry.id   AF-A0A2H0WYZ1-F1
#
_cell.length_a   1.000
_cell.length_b   1.000
_cell.length_c   1.000
_cell.angle_alpha   90.00
_cell.angle_beta   90.00
_cell.angle_gamma   90.00
#
_symmetry.space_group_name_H-M   'P 1'
#
loop_
_entity.id
_entity.type
_entity.pdbx_description
1 polymer ?
#
loop_
_entity_poly.entity_id
_entity_poly.type
_entity_poly.pdbx_seq_one_letter_code
_entity_poly.pdbx_strand_id
1 'polypeptide(L)'
;MEKTRFDKLIENLPGEIWQKIAQIDELKGRWVGSARLHPQTLGRLKKSVLVTSSGSSTRIEGAKLTDEQIEKLLRGIDIQKLGDRDSQEVAGY
;
A
#
# COMPACT_ATOMS: atom_id res chain seq x y z
N MET A 1 36.65 -5.68 9.45
CA MET A 1 35.75 -4.52 9.59
C MET A 1 34.76 -4.87 10.70
N GLU A 2 34.57 -4.00 11.68
CA GLU A 2 33.64 -4.29 12.78
C GLU A 2 32.19 -4.22 12.27
N LYS A 3 31.39 -5.26 12.52
CA LYS A 3 29.99 -5.29 12.08
C LYS A 3 29.18 -4.21 12.79
N THR A 4 28.42 -3.44 12.02
CA THR A 4 27.56 -2.39 12.57
C THR A 4 26.45 -3.00 13.41
N ARG A 5 25.82 -2.20 14.27
CA ARG A 5 24.63 -2.61 15.02
C ARG A 5 23.53 -3.13 14.09
N PHE A 6 23.40 -2.55 12.91
CA PHE A 6 22.43 -2.96 11.92
C PHE A 6 22.73 -4.34 11.34
N ASP A 7 24.00 -4.61 10.99
CA ASP A 7 24.42 -5.92 10.49
C ASP A 7 24.13 -7.03 11.51
N LYS A 8 24.39 -6.76 12.79
CA LYS A 8 24.09 -7.70 13.88
C LYS A 8 22.59 -7.97 14.06
N LEU A 9 21.74 -6.98 13.79
CA LEU A 9 20.28 -7.12 13.86
C LEU A 9 19.73 -7.95 12.70
N ILE A 10 20.25 -7.75 11.48
CA ILE A 10 19.86 -8.56 10.32
C ILE A 10 20.30 -10.02 10.50
N GLU A 11 21.52 -10.23 10.99
CA GLU A 11 22.06 -11.58 11.22
C GLU A 11 21.31 -12.35 12.30
N ASN A 12 20.71 -11.65 13.27
CA ASN A 12 19.96 -12.24 14.38
C ASN A 12 18.52 -11.76 14.41
N LEU A 13 17.85 -11.84 13.26
CA LEU A 13 16.45 -11.46 13.15
C LEU A 13 15.59 -12.37 14.06
N PRO A 14 14.74 -11.81 14.94
CA PRO A 14 13.80 -12.61 15.72
C PRO A 14 12.91 -13.49 14.83
N GLY A 15 12.59 -14.70 15.29
CA GLY A 15 11.77 -15.66 14.52
C GLY A 15 10.41 -15.10 14.10
N GLU A 16 9.81 -14.20 14.90
CA GLU A 16 8.56 -13.54 14.54
C GLU A 16 8.70 -12.67 13.27
N ILE A 17 9.84 -11.99 13.08
CA ILE A 17 10.07 -11.19 11.88
C ILE A 17 10.21 -12.10 10.66
N TRP A 18 10.92 -13.23 10.80
CA TRP A 18 10.98 -14.25 9.75
C TRP A 18 9.60 -14.79 9.37
N GLN A 19 8.74 -15.05 10.34
CA GLN A 19 7.36 -15.46 10.09
C GLN A 19 6.58 -14.41 9.31
N LYS A 20 6.70 -13.13 9.67
CA LYS A 20 6.06 -12.03 8.93
C LYS A 20 6.60 -11.92 7.49
N ILE A 21 7.91 -12.05 7.29
CA ILE A 21 8.52 -12.04 5.96
C ILE A 21 7.98 -13.19 5.11
N ALA A 22 7.93 -14.40 5.67
CA ALA A 22 7.39 -15.57 4.96
C ALA A 22 5.92 -15.39 4.57
N GLN A 23 5.10 -14.83 5.47
CA GLN A 23 3.70 -14.50 5.17
C GLN A 23 3.58 -13.47 4.04
N ILE A 24 4.42 -12.43 4.05
CA ILE A 24 4.44 -11.42 2.99
C ILE A 24 4.82 -12.08 1.64
N ASP A 25 5.82 -12.96 1.63
CA ASP A 25 6.26 -13.64 0.41
C ASP A 25 5.19 -14.60 -0.13
N GLU A 26 4.50 -15.33 0.74
CA GLU A 26 3.37 -16.18 0.36
C GLU A 26 2.23 -15.37 -0.29
N LEU A 27 1.86 -14.24 0.31
CA LEU A 27 0.83 -13.35 -0.22
C LEU A 27 1.26 -12.77 -1.57
N LYS A 28 2.53 -12.37 -1.71
CA LYS A 28 3.11 -11.92 -2.98
C LYS A 28 3.02 -13.02 -4.04
N GLY A 29 3.36 -14.26 -3.70
CA GLY A 29 3.24 -15.40 -4.61
C GLY A 29 1.81 -15.63 -5.08
N ARG A 30 0.85 -15.62 -4.15
CA ARG A 30 -0.59 -15.72 -4.47
C ARG A 30 -1.06 -14.58 -5.36
N TRP A 31 -0.61 -13.35 -5.08
CA TRP A 31 -0.94 -12.16 -5.87
C TRP A 31 -0.42 -12.26 -7.32
N VAL A 32 0.86 -12.59 -7.49
CA VAL A 32 1.50 -12.76 -8.81
C VAL A 32 0.84 -13.91 -9.58
N GLY A 33 0.57 -15.05 -8.92
CA GLY A 33 -0.16 -16.17 -9.53
C GLY A 33 -1.59 -15.80 -9.93
N SER A 34 -2.19 -14.83 -9.24
CA SER A 34 -3.53 -14.31 -9.50
C SER A 34 -3.56 -13.19 -10.54
N ALA A 35 -2.44 -12.83 -11.18
CA ALA A 35 -2.31 -11.68 -12.08
C ALA A 35 -3.25 -11.68 -13.31
N ARG A 36 -4.06 -12.73 -13.49
CA ARG A 36 -5.20 -12.79 -14.40
C ARG A 36 -6.52 -12.43 -13.70
N LEU A 37 -6.53 -11.40 -12.84
CA LEU A 37 -7.79 -10.90 -12.28
C LEU A 37 -8.67 -10.35 -13.40
N HIS A 38 -9.95 -10.72 -13.39
CA HIS A 38 -10.93 -10.18 -14.33
C HIS A 38 -10.94 -8.63 -14.28
N PRO A 39 -11.03 -7.91 -15.41
CA PRO A 39 -10.92 -6.44 -15.43
C PRO A 39 -11.86 -5.71 -14.47
N GLN A 40 -13.06 -6.23 -14.24
CA GLN A 40 -14.01 -5.68 -13.26
C GLN A 40 -13.50 -5.81 -11.82
N THR A 41 -12.89 -6.93 -11.47
CA THR A 41 -12.29 -7.16 -10.15
C THR A 41 -11.11 -6.21 -9.95
N LEU A 42 -10.28 -6.03 -10.98
CA LEU A 42 -9.17 -5.09 -10.93
C LEU A 42 -9.66 -3.63 -10.77
N GLY A 43 -10.71 -3.24 -11.49
CA GLY A 43 -11.32 -1.91 -11.36
C GLY A 43 -11.87 -1.65 -9.95
N ARG A 44 -12.56 -2.64 -9.36
CA ARG A 44 -13.05 -2.55 -7.97
C ARG A 44 -11.91 -2.46 -6.96
N LEU A 45 -10.86 -3.25 -7.14
CA LEU A 45 -9.70 -3.24 -6.27
C LEU A 45 -8.96 -1.91 -6.32
N LYS A 46 -8.70 -1.36 -7.52
CA LYS A 46 -8.10 -0.02 -7.69
C LYS A 46 -8.90 1.05 -6.93
N LYS A 47 -10.23 1.04 -7.07
CA LYS A 47 -11.08 2.00 -6.36
C LYS A 47 -11.01 1.84 -4.84
N SER A 48 -11.06 0.60 -4.35
CA SER A 48 -10.96 0.30 -2.93
C SER A 48 -9.62 0.76 -2.35
N VAL A 49 -8.49 0.46 -3.03
CA VAL A 49 -7.15 0.87 -2.59
C VAL A 49 -7.03 2.39 -2.52
N LEU A 50 -7.56 3.13 -3.50
CA LEU A 50 -7.52 4.60 -3.48
C LEU A 50 -8.33 5.19 -2.32
N VAL A 51 -9.52 4.64 -2.05
CA VAL A 51 -10.36 5.07 -0.93
C VAL A 51 -9.66 4.81 0.40
N THR A 52 -9.12 3.61 0.59
CA THR A 52 -8.53 3.20 1.86
C THR A 52 -7.16 3.84 2.08
N SER A 53 -6.33 4.02 1.06
CA SER A 53 -5.05 4.71 1.18
C SER A 53 -5.26 6.19 1.53
N SER A 54 -6.10 6.89 0.76
CA SER A 54 -6.40 8.31 0.99
C SER A 54 -7.05 8.53 2.35
N GLY A 55 -7.99 7.65 2.74
CA GLY A 55 -8.64 7.73 4.04
C GLY A 55 -7.73 7.43 5.22
N SER A 56 -6.77 6.53 5.06
CA SER A 56 -5.82 6.21 6.12
C SER A 56 -4.85 7.37 6.36
N SER A 57 -4.24 7.91 5.30
CA SER A 57 -3.30 9.03 5.42
C SER A 57 -3.97 10.29 5.98
N THR A 58 -5.16 10.63 5.48
CA THR A 58 -5.89 11.82 5.97
C THR A 58 -6.39 11.65 7.40
N ARG A 59 -6.73 10.43 7.85
CA ARG A 59 -7.09 10.17 9.26
C ARG A 59 -5.90 10.31 10.21
N ILE A 60 -4.70 9.94 9.78
CA ILE A 60 -3.47 10.18 10.54
C ILE A 60 -3.26 11.69 10.75
N GLU A 61 -3.67 12.51 9.77
CA GLU A 61 -3.62 13.98 9.82
C GLU A 61 -4.85 14.61 10.51
N GLY A 62 -5.79 13.80 11.05
CA GLY A 62 -6.93 14.28 11.84
C GLY A 62 -8.26 14.42 11.08
N ALA A 63 -8.33 14.01 9.82
CA ALA A 63 -9.60 13.94 9.09
C ALA A 63 -10.54 12.90 9.72
N LYS A 64 -11.85 13.17 9.71
CA LYS A 64 -12.89 12.29 10.30
C LYS A 64 -13.77 11.59 9.26
N LEU A 65 -13.37 11.66 7.99
CA LEU A 65 -14.14 11.11 6.88
C LEU A 65 -14.12 9.58 6.93
N THR A 66 -15.28 8.96 6.69
CA THR A 66 -15.39 7.52 6.51
C THR A 66 -15.01 7.12 5.08
N ASP A 67 -14.71 5.85 4.88
CA ASP A 67 -14.37 5.31 3.56
C ASP A 67 -15.52 5.55 2.55
N GLU A 68 -16.78 5.49 2.98
CA GLU A 68 -17.95 5.80 2.13
C GLU A 68 -18.01 7.28 1.74
N GLN A 69 -17.62 8.19 2.63
CA GLN A 69 -17.60 9.62 2.35
C GLN A 69 -16.48 9.95 1.36
N ILE A 70 -15.32 9.31 1.50
CA ILE A 70 -14.20 9.42 0.56
C ILE A 70 -14.59 8.82 -0.80
N GLU A 71 -15.26 7.67 -0.83
CA GLU A 71 -15.73 7.07 -2.08
C GLU A 71 -16.71 7.98 -2.82
N LYS A 72 -17.62 8.67 -2.11
CA LYS A 72 -18.55 9.65 -2.71
C LYS A 72 -17.81 10.85 -3.30
N LEU A 73 -16.80 11.37 -2.58
CA LEU A 73 -15.95 12.46 -3.07
C LEU A 73 -15.17 12.06 -4.33
N LEU A 74 -14.56 10.86 -4.32
CA LEU A 74 -13.81 10.32 -5.46
C LEU A 74 -14.69 10.00 -6.67
N ARG A 75 -15.98 9.68 -6.49
CA ARG A 75 -16.92 9.53 -7.62
C ARG A 75 -17.20 10.84 -8.35
N GLY A 76 -17.05 11.99 -7.67
CA GLY A 76 -17.25 13.33 -8.24
C GLY A 76 -15.99 13.97 -8.84
N ILE A 77 -14.82 13.35 -8.65
CA ILE A 77 -13.54 13.80 -9.20
C ILE A 77 -13.21 12.89 -10.38
N ASP A 78 -12.99 13.47 -11.56
CA ASP A 78 -12.57 12.69 -12.73
C ASP A 78 -11.17 12.12 -12.47
N ILE A 79 -11.09 10.80 -12.27
CA ILE A 79 -9.90 10.05 -11.83
C ILE A 79 -8.75 10.14 -12.86
N GLN A 80 -9.00 10.66 -14.07
CA GLN A 80 -8.02 10.78 -15.14
C GLN A 80 -6.82 11.72 -14.84
N LYS A 81 -6.85 12.53 -13.77
CA LYS A 81 -5.79 13.51 -13.46
C LYS A 81 -4.84 13.19 -12.31
N LEU A 82 -4.93 12.00 -11.70
CA LEU A 82 -4.14 11.69 -10.50
C LEU A 82 -2.81 10.95 -10.77
N GLY A 83 -2.35 10.85 -12.02
CA GLY A 83 -1.05 10.23 -12.36
C GLY A 83 0.18 11.08 -12.01
N ASP A 84 0.00 12.37 -11.70
CA ASP A 84 1.12 13.30 -11.55
C ASP A 84 1.55 13.53 -10.09
N ARG A 85 0.72 13.19 -9.11
CA ARG A 85 0.98 13.50 -7.69
C ARG A 85 1.94 12.51 -7.04
N ASP A 86 1.82 11.22 -7.36
CA ASP A 86 2.72 10.17 -6.84
C ASP A 86 4.13 10.30 -7.43
N SER A 87 4.24 10.85 -8.65
CA SER A 87 5.53 11.13 -9.31
C SER A 87 6.33 12.23 -8.59
N GLN A 88 5.65 13.16 -7.91
CA GLN A 88 6.31 14.20 -7.11
C GLN A 88 6.78 13.71 -5.73
N GLU A 89 6.15 12.68 -5.15
CA GLU A 89 6.60 12.09 -3.88
C GLU A 89 7.83 11.18 -4.05
N VAL A 90 8.00 10.52 -5.21
CA VAL A 90 9.15 9.63 -5.47
C VAL A 90 10.45 10.41 -5.75
N ALA A 91 10.38 11.68 -6.15
CA ALA A 91 11.56 12.53 -6.37
C ALA A 91 12.01 13.31 -5.11
N GLY A 92 11.26 13.20 -4.00
CA GLY A 92 11.50 13.93 -2.76
C GLY A 92 12.26 13.15 -1.67
N TYR A 93 12.68 11.91 -1.95
CA TYR A 93 13.61 11.10 -1.14
C TYR A 93 14.88 10.83 -1.94
#